data_AF-A0A6J0UKB1-F1
#
_entry.id   AF-A0A6J0UKB1-F1
#
_cell.length_a   1.000
_cell.length_b   1.000
_cell.length_c   1.000
_cell.angle_alpha   90.00
_cell.angle_beta   90.00
_cell.angle_gamma   90.00
#
_symmetry.space_group_name_H-M   'P 1'
#
loop_
_entity.id
_entity.type
_entity.pdbx_description
1 polymer ?
#
loop_
_entity_poly.entity_id
_entity_poly.type
_entity_poly.pdbx_seq_one_letter_code
_entity_poly.pdbx_strand_id
1 'polypeptide(L)'
;MALHRNQKLNLLRLAVLLTVILAGIKFFFRDSFTLDPRKDSDPESGFWGQVGDLKQPAKSRGPASESKVPMPAAGKLTRKQTLQDFSSTQMRLVHLDLKGAAPKVSYLEQVFPLFSKLGANGVLIEYEDMFPYSGELEILKSPYAYSEDDIDKILELAELNRLEVIPLVQTFGHVEFILKHDKYRPLREVERFPNSFNPHVPETLALVKSVLGQVLRKHQRSHWVHIGADEVFHLGEGMDSKNWMSRNGGDVGKMYLNHIREVVSFIAGQAGGFQVLLWDDMLRKISPGALQDSGIAKHASPMLWFYAPDFDTQQIGKYIAKYAECGFKTIWFASAFKGTTGPAQAWTPLNHHLQNHLRWLKVMQSMSATPSIRFQGLVLTGWQRYDHYSALCELLPVGIPSLAICLQTLVNGGFTEATKKKVLAMLGFQSMNLEKSTCDGNGAFPGSDIYRMVEQVNSQLKDSVVKILEEESSIKGWFSPYHRKHQFGNPRNLENFGSKVLKVHEDWESFIQTLRSHLEGIYFPDTVEEWMEENINPHMDRLREFVRDFREVIRLNARPKALD
;
A
#
# COMPACT_ATOMS: atom_id res chain seq x y z
N MET A 1 -14.29 -54.39 -13.24
CA MET A 1 -13.74 -55.11 -12.06
C MET A 1 -12.62 -56.00 -12.58
N ALA A 2 -11.35 -55.96 -12.20
CA ALA A 2 -10.59 -55.34 -11.13
C ALA A 2 -9.24 -54.86 -11.69
N LEU A 3 -8.66 -53.76 -11.18
CA LEU A 3 -7.31 -53.33 -11.60
C LEU A 3 -6.28 -54.45 -11.37
N HIS A 4 -5.41 -54.65 -12.37
CA HIS A 4 -4.32 -55.61 -12.33
C HIS A 4 -3.44 -55.38 -11.09
N ARG A 5 -2.99 -56.47 -10.47
CA ARG A 5 -2.16 -56.49 -9.24
C ARG A 5 -0.97 -55.52 -9.26
N ASN A 6 -0.35 -55.30 -10.43
CA ASN A 6 0.76 -54.36 -10.58
C ASN A 6 0.35 -52.88 -10.49
N GLN A 7 -0.85 -52.51 -10.95
CA GLN A 7 -1.33 -51.12 -10.83
C GLN A 7 -1.71 -50.79 -9.38
N LYS A 8 -2.26 -51.76 -8.63
CA LYS A 8 -2.53 -51.60 -7.20
C LYS A 8 -1.24 -51.43 -6.39
N LEU A 9 -0.18 -52.14 -6.75
CA LEU A 9 1.11 -52.03 -6.07
C LEU A 9 1.78 -50.66 -6.32
N ASN A 10 1.64 -50.11 -7.53
CA ASN A 10 2.16 -48.77 -7.86
C ASN A 10 1.36 -47.65 -7.17
N LEU A 11 0.03 -47.77 -7.08
CA LEU A 11 -0.80 -46.84 -6.31
C LEU A 11 -0.47 -46.89 -4.80
N LEU A 12 -0.20 -48.08 -4.25
CA LEU A 12 0.22 -48.21 -2.85
C LEU A 12 1.59 -47.57 -2.60
N ARG A 13 2.56 -47.75 -3.52
CA ARG A 13 3.87 -47.10 -3.42
C ARG A 13 3.78 -45.57 -3.51
N LEU A 14 2.92 -45.04 -4.39
CA LEU A 14 2.69 -43.59 -4.49
C LEU A 14 2.04 -43.03 -3.22
N ALA A 15 1.05 -43.74 -2.66
CA ALA A 15 0.39 -43.35 -1.42
C ALA A 15 1.38 -43.32 -0.24
N VAL A 16 2.22 -44.36 -0.10
CA VAL A 16 3.26 -44.42 0.94
C VAL A 16 4.26 -43.28 0.79
N LEU A 17 4.72 -42.99 -0.43
CA LEU A 17 5.63 -41.88 -0.70
C LEU A 17 5.01 -40.52 -0.32
N LEU A 18 3.73 -40.31 -0.63
CA LEU A 18 3.01 -39.07 -0.29
C LEU A 18 2.88 -38.89 1.23
N THR A 19 2.61 -39.98 1.96
CA THR A 19 2.59 -39.94 3.44
C THR A 19 3.95 -39.67 4.05
N VAL A 20 5.05 -40.20 3.48
CA VAL A 20 6.42 -39.92 3.95
C VAL A 20 6.80 -38.46 3.69
N ILE A 21 6.40 -37.89 2.56
CA ILE A 21 6.61 -36.46 2.25
C ILE A 21 5.81 -35.56 3.21
N LEU A 22 4.53 -35.88 3.46
CA LEU A 22 3.70 -35.13 4.41
C LEU A 22 4.20 -35.26 5.86
N ALA A 23 4.72 -36.43 6.25
CA ALA A 23 5.36 -36.61 7.55
C ALA A 23 6.69 -35.82 7.66
N GLY A 24 7.48 -35.76 6.58
CA GLY A 24 8.71 -34.96 6.51
C GLY A 24 8.45 -33.46 6.62
N ILE A 25 7.45 -32.93 5.90
CA ILE A 25 7.03 -31.52 6.01
C ILE A 25 6.54 -31.21 7.43
N LYS A 26 5.77 -32.11 8.04
CA LYS A 26 5.28 -31.95 9.42
C LYS A 26 6.39 -32.09 10.48
N PHE A 27 7.47 -32.82 10.19
CA PHE A 27 8.63 -32.94 11.08
C PHE A 27 9.55 -31.71 10.99
N PHE A 28 9.79 -31.18 9.78
CA PHE A 28 10.68 -30.04 9.58
C PHE A 28 10.13 -28.70 10.08
N PHE A 29 8.81 -28.51 10.14
CA PHE A 29 8.20 -27.25 10.58
C PHE A 29 7.65 -27.28 12.02
N ARG A 30 7.87 -28.36 12.77
CA ARG A 30 7.30 -28.52 14.13
C ARG A 30 8.21 -28.04 15.26
N ASP A 31 9.51 -27.83 15.04
CA ASP A 31 10.44 -27.39 16.09
C ASP A 31 11.43 -26.33 15.58
N SER A 32 11.01 -25.08 15.55
CA SER A 32 11.95 -23.95 15.53
C SER A 32 11.50 -22.89 16.54
N PHE A 33 12.19 -22.97 17.69
CA PHE A 33 12.36 -22.01 18.77
C PHE A 33 11.22 -21.84 19.78
N THR A 34 11.19 -22.78 20.73
CA THR A 34 10.89 -22.49 22.13
C THR A 34 12.12 -21.82 22.79
N LEU A 35 11.94 -20.65 23.39
CA LEU A 35 12.88 -20.08 24.36
C LEU A 35 12.07 -19.63 25.59
N ASP A 36 12.33 -20.27 26.72
CA ASP A 36 11.77 -19.94 28.04
C ASP A 36 12.65 -18.86 28.69
N PRO A 37 12.09 -17.95 29.53
CA PRO A 37 12.71 -16.70 29.92
C PRO A 37 13.46 -16.81 31.24
N ARG A 38 14.61 -16.14 31.37
CA ARG A 38 15.07 -15.49 32.62
C ARG A 38 16.37 -14.69 32.43
N LYS A 39 16.27 -13.42 32.85
CA LYS A 39 17.29 -12.51 33.41
C LYS A 39 18.61 -12.34 32.62
N ASP A 40 18.76 -11.17 32.00
CA ASP A 40 19.51 -10.10 32.64
C ASP A 40 19.00 -8.73 32.20
N SER A 41 18.97 -7.83 33.17
CA SER A 41 18.55 -6.44 33.10
C SER A 41 19.73 -5.56 32.69
N ASP A 42 19.56 -4.79 31.62
CA ASP A 42 20.10 -3.42 31.56
C ASP A 42 19.24 -2.58 30.59
N PRO A 43 18.73 -1.41 31.01
CA PRO A 43 17.95 -0.54 30.14
C PRO A 43 18.93 0.35 29.36
N GLU A 44 18.97 0.21 28.04
CA GLU A 44 19.25 1.26 27.04
C GLU A 44 19.70 0.62 25.72
N SER A 45 18.72 0.32 24.86
CA SER A 45 18.94 0.16 23.42
C SER A 45 17.68 0.58 22.67
N GLY A 46 17.40 1.88 22.71
CA GLY A 46 16.37 2.51 21.91
C GLY A 46 16.78 2.52 20.44
N PHE A 47 16.08 1.73 19.63
CA PHE A 47 16.10 1.77 18.16
C PHE A 47 15.50 3.07 17.60
N TRP A 48 14.97 3.94 18.46
CA TRP A 48 14.60 5.32 18.17
C TRP A 48 15.62 6.26 18.85
N GLY A 49 16.56 6.77 18.07
CA GLY A 49 17.61 7.67 18.57
C GLY A 49 17.04 8.99 19.10
N GLN A 50 17.55 9.42 20.26
CA GLN A 50 17.33 10.76 20.82
C GLN A 50 17.92 11.82 19.88
N VAL A 51 17.10 12.80 19.48
CA VAL A 51 17.57 13.99 18.77
C VAL A 51 18.06 14.99 19.81
N GLY A 52 19.37 15.22 19.82
CA GLY A 52 20.03 16.26 20.61
C GLY A 52 19.71 17.67 20.12
N ASP A 53 19.73 18.60 21.07
CA ASP A 53 19.52 20.04 20.94
C ASP A 53 20.19 20.67 19.72
N LEU A 54 19.38 21.20 18.79
CA LEU A 54 19.81 22.15 17.79
C LEU A 54 19.44 23.58 18.22
N LYS A 55 20.49 24.33 18.56
CA LYS A 55 20.47 25.76 18.86
C LYS A 55 19.90 26.58 17.70
N GLN A 56 18.96 27.47 18.03
CA GLN A 56 18.48 28.55 17.16
C GLN A 56 19.62 29.46 16.67
N PRO A 57 19.63 29.89 15.40
CA PRO A 57 20.36 31.08 15.00
C PRO A 57 19.48 32.33 15.10
N ALA A 58 20.17 33.44 15.38
CA ALA A 58 19.67 34.70 15.87
C ALA A 58 18.79 35.49 14.88
N LYS A 59 17.87 36.27 15.46
CA LYS A 59 17.11 37.35 14.81
C LYS A 59 18.06 38.48 14.37
N SER A 60 18.04 38.83 13.09
CA SER A 60 18.51 40.14 12.60
C SER A 60 17.34 40.94 12.02
N ARG A 61 17.08 42.10 12.62
CA ARG A 61 16.14 43.14 12.18
C ARG A 61 16.76 44.00 11.07
N GLY A 62 15.99 44.35 10.04
CA GLY A 62 16.30 45.40 9.05
C GLY A 62 15.22 45.47 7.95
N PRO A 63 14.89 46.65 7.38
CA PRO A 63 13.49 47.08 7.23
C PRO A 63 12.81 46.76 5.89
N ALA A 64 11.47 46.76 5.97
CA ALA A 64 10.50 46.55 4.91
C ALA A 64 10.47 47.71 3.90
N SER A 65 10.30 47.35 2.62
CA SER A 65 9.89 48.24 1.53
C SER A 65 8.55 47.71 0.99
N GLU A 66 7.47 48.44 1.30
CA GLU A 66 6.12 48.18 0.81
C GLU A 66 5.99 48.54 -0.68
N SER A 67 5.53 47.59 -1.50
CA SER A 67 4.91 47.90 -2.79
C SER A 67 3.48 47.34 -2.80
N LYS A 68 2.51 48.25 -2.67
CA LYS A 68 1.07 48.00 -2.68
C LYS A 68 0.60 47.58 -4.08
N VAL A 69 -0.05 46.42 -4.18
CA VAL A 69 -0.95 46.07 -5.29
C VAL A 69 -2.32 45.74 -4.66
N PRO A 70 -3.46 46.26 -5.17
CA PRO A 70 -4.74 46.18 -4.46
C PRO A 70 -5.38 44.79 -4.60
N MET A 71 -5.70 44.16 -3.47
CA MET A 71 -6.62 43.02 -3.43
C MET A 71 -8.09 43.51 -3.47
N PRO A 72 -8.99 42.85 -4.22
CA PRO A 72 -10.41 43.14 -4.11
C PRO A 72 -10.99 42.59 -2.80
N ALA A 73 -11.94 43.34 -2.25
CA ALA A 73 -12.55 43.16 -0.94
C ALA A 73 -13.15 41.75 -0.70
N ALA A 74 -12.89 41.22 0.49
CA ALA A 74 -13.49 40.00 1.03
C ALA A 74 -15.00 40.20 1.27
N GLY A 75 -15.82 39.78 0.32
CA GLY A 75 -17.25 39.54 0.55
C GLY A 75 -17.44 38.24 1.32
N LYS A 76 -18.03 38.31 2.52
CA LYS A 76 -18.52 37.14 3.27
C LYS A 76 -19.58 36.42 2.44
N LEU A 77 -19.18 35.38 1.71
CA LEU A 77 -20.08 34.42 1.08
C LEU A 77 -20.51 33.39 2.12
N THR A 78 -21.58 33.69 2.86
CA THR A 78 -22.37 32.64 3.54
C THR A 78 -23.13 31.87 2.47
N ARG A 79 -22.45 30.95 1.78
CA ARG A 79 -23.09 30.00 0.89
C ARG A 79 -23.55 28.83 1.77
N LYS A 80 -24.87 28.75 2.05
CA LYS A 80 -25.50 27.46 2.36
C LYS A 80 -25.25 26.57 1.14
N GLN A 81 -24.13 25.84 1.15
CA GLN A 81 -23.80 24.87 0.11
C GLN A 81 -24.72 23.68 0.33
N THR A 82 -25.66 23.49 -0.59
CA THR A 82 -26.39 22.23 -0.74
C THR A 82 -25.37 21.11 -0.94
N LEU A 83 -25.40 20.09 -0.08
CA LEU A 83 -24.66 18.84 -0.27
C LEU A 83 -24.98 18.30 -1.68
N GLN A 84 -23.94 17.98 -2.46
CA GLN A 84 -24.14 17.37 -3.78
C GLN A 84 -24.70 15.96 -3.60
N ASP A 85 -25.86 15.67 -4.18
CA ASP A 85 -26.47 14.34 -4.11
C ASP A 85 -25.76 13.36 -5.06
N PHE A 86 -24.96 12.45 -4.50
CA PHE A 86 -24.27 11.39 -5.25
C PHE A 86 -25.07 10.07 -5.31
N SER A 87 -26.28 10.01 -4.79
CA SER A 87 -27.06 8.76 -4.70
C SER A 87 -27.31 8.10 -6.06
N SER A 88 -27.42 8.88 -7.14
CA SER A 88 -27.61 8.39 -8.51
C SER A 88 -26.32 8.33 -9.34
N THR A 89 -25.20 8.83 -8.83
CA THR A 89 -23.94 8.93 -9.56
C THR A 89 -23.13 7.65 -9.45
N GLN A 90 -22.69 7.08 -10.58
CA GLN A 90 -21.72 5.99 -10.57
C GLN A 90 -20.33 6.54 -10.20
N MET A 91 -19.82 6.08 -9.07
CA MET A 91 -18.55 6.57 -8.51
C MET A 91 -17.36 5.79 -9.08
N ARG A 92 -16.26 6.49 -9.34
CA ARG A 92 -14.94 5.98 -9.77
C ARG A 92 -13.90 6.65 -8.90
N LEU A 93 -13.38 5.91 -7.93
CA LEU A 93 -12.49 6.46 -6.91
C LEU A 93 -11.07 6.00 -7.14
N VAL A 94 -10.12 6.88 -6.86
CA VAL A 94 -8.71 6.49 -6.69
C VAL A 94 -8.46 6.27 -5.20
N HIS A 95 -7.93 5.10 -4.84
CA HIS A 95 -7.50 4.84 -3.48
C HIS A 95 -6.12 5.46 -3.22
N LEU A 96 -6.01 6.18 -2.12
CA LEU A 96 -4.76 6.64 -1.53
C LEU A 96 -4.58 5.92 -0.21
N ASP A 97 -3.78 4.85 -0.26
CA ASP A 97 -3.21 4.25 0.94
C ASP A 97 -2.07 5.15 1.41
N LEU A 98 -2.16 5.65 2.64
CA LEU A 98 -1.19 6.57 3.23
C LEU A 98 -0.19 5.86 4.15
N LYS A 99 -0.27 4.53 4.29
CA LYS A 99 0.62 3.73 5.12
C LYS A 99 2.06 3.75 4.60
N GLY A 100 2.89 4.56 5.25
CA GLY A 100 4.34 4.67 5.05
C GLY A 100 4.81 5.45 3.82
N ALA A 101 4.05 5.53 2.72
CA ALA A 101 4.38 6.34 1.54
C ALA A 101 3.32 7.42 1.23
N ALA A 102 2.89 8.13 2.27
CA ALA A 102 1.97 9.25 2.13
C ALA A 102 2.59 10.41 1.32
N PRO A 103 1.96 10.88 0.23
CA PRO A 103 2.46 12.03 -0.50
C PRO A 103 2.26 13.33 0.27
N LYS A 104 3.17 14.29 0.14
CA LYS A 104 2.98 15.65 0.66
C LYS A 104 1.76 16.33 0.02
N VAL A 105 1.13 17.25 0.75
CA VAL A 105 -0.04 18.02 0.27
C VAL A 105 0.26 18.75 -1.05
N SER A 106 1.49 19.25 -1.22
CA SER A 106 1.96 19.90 -2.45
C SER A 106 1.94 18.98 -3.69
N TYR A 107 2.08 17.67 -3.51
CA TYR A 107 1.93 16.72 -4.61
C TYR A 107 0.46 16.37 -4.85
N LEU A 108 -0.35 16.28 -3.79
CA LEU A 108 -1.80 16.08 -3.92
C LEU A 108 -2.47 17.22 -4.70
N GLU A 109 -2.03 18.47 -4.48
CA GLU A 109 -2.46 19.65 -5.24
C GLU A 109 -2.23 19.50 -6.75
N GLN A 110 -1.14 18.84 -7.15
CA GLN A 110 -0.81 18.59 -8.56
C GLN A 110 -1.56 17.38 -9.13
N VAL A 111 -1.74 16.32 -8.34
CA VAL A 111 -2.26 15.03 -8.85
C VAL A 111 -3.80 14.95 -8.85
N PHE A 112 -4.50 15.66 -7.96
CA PHE A 112 -5.97 15.67 -7.95
C PHE A 112 -6.59 16.21 -9.26
N PRO A 113 -6.07 17.30 -9.87
CA PRO A 113 -6.48 17.71 -11.21
C PRO A 113 -6.29 16.61 -12.25
N LEU A 114 -5.20 15.84 -12.17
CA LEU A 114 -4.95 14.72 -13.07
C LEU A 114 -5.99 13.61 -12.86
N PHE A 115 -6.29 13.21 -11.62
CA PHE A 115 -7.32 12.20 -11.31
C PHE A 115 -8.68 12.60 -11.90
N SER A 116 -9.09 13.85 -11.67
CA SER A 116 -10.34 14.40 -12.21
C SER A 116 -10.36 14.39 -13.75
N LYS A 117 -9.26 14.83 -14.39
CA LYS A 117 -9.10 14.79 -15.86
C LYS A 117 -9.13 13.36 -16.43
N LEU A 118 -8.60 12.38 -15.70
CA LEU A 118 -8.66 10.96 -16.02
C LEU A 118 -10.05 10.35 -15.78
N GLY A 119 -11.00 11.09 -15.20
CA GLY A 119 -12.40 10.70 -15.04
C GLY A 119 -12.75 10.12 -13.68
N ALA A 120 -11.86 10.23 -12.68
CA ALA A 120 -12.23 9.99 -11.29
C ALA A 120 -13.19 11.07 -10.79
N ASN A 121 -14.12 10.71 -9.91
CA ASN A 121 -15.04 11.64 -9.24
C ASN A 121 -15.00 11.48 -7.72
N GLY A 122 -14.00 10.77 -7.21
CA GLY A 122 -13.72 10.69 -5.80
C GLY A 122 -12.36 10.08 -5.50
N VAL A 123 -12.00 10.13 -4.22
CA VAL A 123 -10.82 9.49 -3.64
C VAL A 123 -11.23 8.74 -2.38
N LEU A 124 -10.73 7.53 -2.23
CA LEU A 124 -10.79 6.79 -0.98
C LEU A 124 -9.46 7.03 -0.27
N ILE A 125 -9.47 7.57 0.94
CA ILE A 125 -8.24 7.89 1.68
C ILE A 125 -8.16 7.02 2.92
N GLU A 126 -7.23 6.08 2.94
CA GLU A 126 -6.90 5.27 4.11
C GLU A 126 -5.82 5.96 4.92
N TYR A 127 -6.23 6.51 6.08
CA TYR A 127 -5.40 7.42 6.85
C TYR A 127 -4.40 6.74 7.79
N GLU A 128 -4.84 5.71 8.49
CA GLU A 128 -4.07 5.01 9.54
C GLU A 128 -3.31 5.98 10.47
N ASP A 129 -1.99 5.89 10.59
CA ASP A 129 -1.14 6.72 11.45
C ASP A 129 -0.75 8.08 10.84
N MET A 130 -1.21 8.39 9.62
CA MET A 130 -1.03 9.71 8.99
C MET A 130 -2.11 10.73 9.39
N PHE A 131 -3.16 10.32 10.09
CA PHE A 131 -4.17 11.25 10.61
C PHE A 131 -3.64 12.03 11.82
N PRO A 132 -3.94 13.34 11.97
CA PRO A 132 -3.57 14.16 13.14
C PRO A 132 -4.37 13.79 14.41
N TYR A 133 -4.21 12.58 14.93
CA TYR A 133 -4.85 12.23 16.19
C TYR A 133 -4.40 13.12 17.35
N SER A 134 -5.33 13.45 18.23
CA SER A 134 -5.11 14.32 19.39
C SER A 134 -5.50 13.63 20.71
N GLY A 135 -5.00 14.18 21.83
CA GLY A 135 -5.25 13.67 23.17
C GLY A 135 -4.67 12.28 23.38
N GLU A 136 -5.44 11.36 23.97
CA GLU A 136 -5.01 9.99 24.26
C GLU A 136 -4.59 9.16 23.03
N LEU A 137 -5.03 9.59 21.84
CA LEU A 137 -4.71 8.96 20.55
C LEU A 137 -3.47 9.55 19.87
N GLU A 138 -2.83 10.57 20.45
CA GLU A 138 -1.63 11.19 19.89
C GLU A 138 -0.48 10.19 19.68
N ILE A 139 -0.40 9.16 20.52
CA ILE A 139 0.55 8.05 20.39
C ILE A 139 0.44 7.30 19.05
N LEU A 140 -0.71 7.35 18.38
CA LEU A 140 -0.96 6.67 17.11
C LEU A 140 -0.37 7.40 15.90
N LYS A 141 0.06 8.66 16.05
CA LYS A 141 0.57 9.46 14.94
C LYS A 141 1.96 9.01 14.52
N SER A 142 2.18 8.92 13.22
CA SER A 142 3.51 9.00 12.65
C SER A 142 4.17 10.35 13.02
N PRO A 143 5.50 10.40 13.21
CA PRO A 143 6.24 11.67 13.29
C PRO A 143 6.02 12.58 12.06
N TYR A 144 5.61 12.01 10.93
CA TYR A 144 5.29 12.72 9.69
C TYR A 144 3.79 12.79 9.39
N ALA A 145 2.92 12.50 10.38
CA ALA A 145 1.48 12.63 10.22
C ALA A 145 1.10 14.03 9.73
N TYR A 146 0.06 14.10 8.89
CA TYR A 146 -0.48 15.38 8.45
C TYR A 146 -0.95 16.21 9.64
N SER A 147 -0.84 17.52 9.54
CA SER A 147 -1.49 18.44 10.48
C SER A 147 -2.99 18.55 10.23
N GLU A 148 -3.74 19.15 11.16
CA GLU A 148 -5.17 19.43 10.93
C GLU A 148 -5.41 20.36 9.72
N ASP A 149 -4.49 21.31 9.50
CA ASP A 149 -4.51 22.24 8.36
C ASP A 149 -4.22 21.50 7.05
N ASP A 150 -3.32 20.51 7.06
CA ASP A 150 -3.07 19.65 5.90
C ASP A 150 -4.32 18.85 5.52
N ILE A 151 -5.04 18.29 6.50
CA ILE A 151 -6.31 17.59 6.24
C ILE A 151 -7.33 18.54 5.63
N ASP A 152 -7.50 19.75 6.17
CA ASP A 152 -8.42 20.74 5.61
C ASP A 152 -8.01 21.14 4.19
N LYS A 153 -6.72 21.28 3.92
CA LYS A 153 -6.20 21.58 2.59
C LYS A 153 -6.45 20.44 1.60
N ILE A 154 -6.26 19.19 2.01
CA ILE A 154 -6.55 18.01 1.18
C ILE A 154 -8.03 17.98 0.79
N LEU A 155 -8.92 18.22 1.76
CA LEU A 155 -10.37 18.26 1.52
C LEU A 155 -10.76 19.42 0.58
N GLU A 156 -10.18 20.60 0.76
CA GLU A 156 -10.37 21.74 -0.15
C GLU A 156 -9.91 21.42 -1.58
N LEU A 157 -8.70 20.85 -1.72
CA LEU A 157 -8.15 20.45 -3.01
C LEU A 157 -9.03 19.40 -3.71
N ALA A 158 -9.57 18.44 -2.97
CA ALA A 158 -10.49 17.44 -3.51
C ALA A 158 -11.80 18.09 -4.01
N GLU A 159 -12.39 19.00 -3.21
CA GLU A 159 -13.60 19.75 -3.60
C GLU A 159 -13.37 20.59 -4.87
N LEU A 160 -12.25 21.33 -4.93
CA LEU A 160 -11.88 22.14 -6.10
C LEU A 160 -11.80 21.30 -7.39
N ASN A 161 -11.40 20.03 -7.26
CA ASN A 161 -11.28 19.08 -8.36
C ASN A 161 -12.51 18.18 -8.55
N ARG A 162 -13.60 18.44 -7.81
CA ARG A 162 -14.86 17.68 -7.84
C ARG A 162 -14.66 16.19 -7.51
N LEU A 163 -13.80 15.92 -6.54
CA LEU A 163 -13.54 14.59 -6.01
C LEU A 163 -14.22 14.48 -4.65
N GLU A 164 -15.21 13.58 -4.55
CA GLU A 164 -15.76 13.16 -3.25
C GLU A 164 -14.68 12.46 -2.43
N VAL A 165 -14.50 12.82 -1.17
CA VAL A 165 -13.55 12.16 -0.28
C VAL A 165 -14.29 11.15 0.59
N ILE A 166 -13.90 9.88 0.51
CA ILE A 166 -14.35 8.83 1.43
C ILE A 166 -13.18 8.51 2.37
N PRO A 167 -13.26 8.81 3.68
CA PRO A 167 -12.27 8.34 4.64
C PRO A 167 -12.40 6.82 4.83
N LEU A 168 -11.28 6.11 4.81
CA LEU A 168 -11.15 4.73 5.26
C LEU A 168 -10.42 4.70 6.60
N VAL A 169 -11.04 4.03 7.57
CA VAL A 169 -10.48 3.78 8.89
C VAL A 169 -10.55 2.30 9.16
N GLN A 170 -9.43 1.67 9.49
CA GLN A 170 -9.42 0.26 9.88
C GLN A 170 -10.02 0.09 11.29
N THR A 171 -11.01 -0.79 11.41
CA THR A 171 -11.81 -0.94 12.65
C THR A 171 -11.82 -2.34 13.25
N PHE A 172 -11.14 -3.31 12.61
CA PHE A 172 -11.11 -4.68 13.12
C PHE A 172 -9.83 -5.44 12.78
N GLY A 173 -9.59 -5.73 11.50
CA GLY A 173 -8.30 -6.17 10.96
C GLY A 173 -7.48 -4.96 10.51
N HIS A 174 -6.22 -5.19 10.10
CA HIS A 174 -5.30 -4.17 9.62
C HIS A 174 -5.14 -2.97 10.57
N VAL A 175 -5.12 -3.25 11.88
CA VAL A 175 -5.01 -2.25 12.96
C VAL A 175 -3.62 -2.27 13.62
N GLU A 176 -2.60 -2.72 12.89
CA GLU A 176 -1.21 -2.78 13.36
C GLU A 176 -0.70 -1.41 13.80
N PHE A 177 -1.11 -0.33 13.14
CA PHE A 177 -0.75 1.03 13.53
C PHE A 177 -1.19 1.38 14.96
N ILE A 178 -2.25 0.74 15.46
CA ILE A 178 -2.73 0.88 16.83
C ILE A 178 -2.05 -0.17 17.73
N LEU A 179 -2.14 -1.43 17.33
CA LEU A 179 -1.77 -2.55 18.18
C LEU A 179 -0.25 -2.75 18.28
N LYS A 180 0.58 -2.07 17.49
CA LYS A 180 2.04 -2.01 17.65
C LYS A 180 2.47 -1.35 18.97
N HIS A 181 1.64 -0.47 19.53
CA HIS A 181 1.94 0.22 20.78
C HIS A 181 1.61 -0.63 22.01
N ASP A 182 2.53 -0.70 22.97
CA ASP A 182 2.36 -1.49 24.21
C ASP A 182 1.08 -1.12 24.98
N LYS A 183 0.68 0.16 24.95
CA LYS A 183 -0.59 0.66 25.53
C LYS A 183 -1.81 -0.14 25.06
N TYR A 184 -1.83 -0.57 23.80
CA TYR A 184 -2.98 -1.24 23.17
C TYR A 184 -2.75 -2.73 22.95
N ARG A 185 -1.58 -3.28 23.32
CA ARG A 185 -1.28 -4.72 23.23
C ARG A 185 -2.35 -5.62 23.88
N PRO A 186 -2.95 -5.28 25.04
CA PRO A 186 -4.01 -6.10 25.64
C PRO A 186 -5.28 -6.23 24.78
N LEU A 187 -5.46 -5.39 23.76
CA LEU A 187 -6.64 -5.38 22.89
C LEU A 187 -6.50 -6.33 21.69
N ARG A 188 -5.38 -7.04 21.54
CA ARG A 188 -5.15 -7.98 20.42
C ARG A 188 -6.00 -9.25 20.57
N GLU A 189 -6.56 -9.75 19.47
CA GLU A 189 -7.26 -11.06 19.42
C GLU A 189 -6.32 -12.19 19.82
N VAL A 190 -5.12 -12.21 19.23
CA VAL A 190 -4.04 -13.09 19.62
C VAL A 190 -2.90 -12.22 20.10
N GLU A 191 -2.47 -12.40 21.35
CA GLU A 191 -1.50 -11.51 22.02
C GLU A 191 -0.22 -11.26 21.18
N ARG A 192 0.25 -12.30 20.48
CA ARG A 192 1.46 -12.25 19.64
C ARG A 192 1.28 -11.44 18.36
N PHE A 193 0.06 -11.28 17.85
CA PHE A 193 -0.20 -10.72 16.52
C PHE A 193 -0.87 -9.35 16.64
N PRO A 194 -0.24 -8.27 16.14
CA PRO A 194 -0.80 -6.92 16.17
C PRO A 194 -1.88 -6.65 15.11
N ASN A 195 -2.45 -7.68 14.49
CA ASN A 195 -3.21 -7.49 13.24
C ASN A 195 -4.70 -7.23 13.47
N SER A 196 -5.25 -7.70 14.59
CA SER A 196 -6.69 -7.66 14.81
C SER A 196 -7.06 -7.46 16.27
N PHE A 197 -8.14 -6.72 16.49
CA PHE A 197 -8.70 -6.53 17.82
C PHE A 197 -9.39 -7.78 18.36
N ASN A 198 -9.36 -7.96 19.68
CA ASN A 198 -10.26 -8.83 20.42
C ASN A 198 -11.60 -8.11 20.60
N PRO A 199 -12.71 -8.60 20.03
CA PRO A 199 -14.01 -7.92 20.08
C PRO A 199 -14.71 -8.06 21.45
N HIS A 200 -14.17 -8.85 22.38
CA HIS A 200 -14.76 -9.09 23.70
C HIS A 200 -14.21 -8.20 24.80
N VAL A 201 -13.12 -7.47 24.53
CA VAL A 201 -12.56 -6.48 25.45
C VAL A 201 -13.33 -5.16 25.29
N PRO A 202 -14.03 -4.64 26.32
CA PRO A 202 -14.86 -3.43 26.20
C PRO A 202 -14.10 -2.21 25.68
N GLU A 203 -12.84 -2.08 26.06
CA GLU A 203 -11.93 -1.00 25.66
C GLU A 203 -11.67 -0.99 24.15
N THR A 204 -11.75 -2.14 23.46
CA THR A 204 -11.65 -2.24 22.00
C THR A 204 -12.68 -1.33 21.32
N LEU A 205 -13.97 -1.51 21.66
CA LEU A 205 -15.03 -0.76 21.02
C LEU A 205 -14.98 0.73 21.39
N ALA A 206 -14.57 1.05 22.62
CA ALA A 206 -14.37 2.43 23.06
C ALA A 206 -13.26 3.12 22.24
N LEU A 207 -12.14 2.43 22.02
CA LEU A 207 -11.02 2.91 21.21
C LEU A 207 -11.44 3.12 19.74
N VAL A 208 -12.08 2.12 19.13
CA VAL A 208 -12.58 2.21 17.74
C VAL A 208 -13.53 3.41 17.56
N LYS A 209 -14.46 3.62 18.50
CA LYS A 209 -15.37 4.78 18.47
C LYS A 209 -14.62 6.11 18.62
N SER A 210 -13.56 6.15 19.41
CA SER A 210 -12.72 7.35 19.58
C SER A 210 -11.98 7.69 18.28
N VAL A 211 -11.32 6.69 17.66
CA VAL A 211 -10.59 6.83 16.39
C VAL A 211 -11.53 7.31 15.28
N LEU A 212 -12.65 6.60 15.07
CA LEU A 212 -13.68 6.98 14.09
C LEU A 212 -14.23 8.38 14.38
N GLY A 213 -14.49 8.69 15.66
CA GLY A 213 -15.01 9.99 16.08
C GLY A 213 -14.09 11.15 15.70
N GLN A 214 -12.76 11.00 15.76
CA GLN A 214 -11.84 12.05 15.32
C GLN A 214 -11.88 12.24 13.80
N VAL A 215 -11.83 11.14 13.03
CA VAL A 215 -11.85 11.19 11.56
C VAL A 215 -13.17 11.76 11.05
N LEU A 216 -14.32 11.24 11.51
CA LEU A 216 -15.64 11.69 11.06
C LEU A 216 -15.89 13.18 11.33
N ARG A 217 -15.28 13.76 12.38
CA ARG A 217 -15.39 15.21 12.64
C ARG A 217 -14.73 16.07 11.55
N LYS A 218 -13.66 15.60 10.91
CA LYS A 218 -13.03 16.30 9.77
C LYS A 218 -13.76 16.03 8.46
N HIS A 219 -14.52 14.93 8.38
CA HIS A 219 -15.21 14.48 7.16
C HIS A 219 -16.74 14.69 7.18
N GLN A 220 -17.25 15.72 7.87
CA GLN A 220 -18.69 15.97 8.00
C GLN A 220 -19.45 16.18 6.67
N ARG A 221 -18.72 16.44 5.57
CA ARG A 221 -19.27 16.64 4.23
C ARG A 221 -19.26 15.37 3.37
N SER A 222 -18.60 14.31 3.82
CA SER A 222 -18.52 13.04 3.11
C SER A 222 -19.85 12.28 3.23
N HIS A 223 -20.28 11.62 2.15
CA HIS A 223 -21.50 10.82 2.15
C HIS A 223 -21.26 9.39 2.66
N TRP A 224 -20.02 8.93 2.55
CA TRP A 224 -19.60 7.59 2.91
C TRP A 224 -18.42 7.62 3.86
N VAL A 225 -18.29 6.56 4.65
CA VAL A 225 -17.09 6.20 5.39
C VAL A 225 -16.82 4.71 5.16
N HIS A 226 -15.57 4.36 4.93
CA HIS A 226 -15.15 2.97 4.82
C HIS A 226 -14.55 2.51 6.15
N ILE A 227 -15.03 1.40 6.72
CA ILE A 227 -14.59 0.91 8.04
C ILE A 227 -13.55 -0.21 7.97
N GLY A 228 -13.10 -0.52 6.75
CA GLY A 228 -12.16 -1.60 6.47
C GLY A 228 -12.78 -2.94 6.83
N ALA A 229 -12.26 -3.54 7.91
CA ALA A 229 -12.76 -4.76 8.54
C ALA A 229 -12.59 -6.04 7.70
N ASP A 230 -11.57 -6.03 6.85
CA ASP A 230 -11.06 -7.16 6.08
C ASP A 230 -10.10 -8.03 6.87
N GLU A 231 -9.85 -9.24 6.37
CA GLU A 231 -8.69 -10.08 6.70
C GLU A 231 -8.43 -10.32 8.19
N VAL A 232 -9.51 -10.48 8.98
CA VAL A 232 -9.46 -10.78 10.42
C VAL A 232 -9.13 -12.27 10.64
N PHE A 233 -7.99 -12.73 10.12
CA PHE A 233 -7.68 -14.16 9.92
C PHE A 233 -7.65 -15.00 11.19
N HIS A 234 -7.21 -14.43 12.32
CA HIS A 234 -7.06 -15.13 13.60
C HIS A 234 -8.27 -14.97 14.54
N LEU A 235 -9.40 -14.46 14.05
CA LEU A 235 -10.60 -14.28 14.85
C LEU A 235 -11.11 -15.62 15.39
N GLY A 236 -11.27 -15.71 16.71
CA GLY A 236 -11.67 -16.94 17.41
C GLY A 236 -10.50 -17.67 18.07
N GLU A 237 -9.26 -17.26 17.86
CA GLU A 237 -8.11 -17.93 18.44
C GLU A 237 -7.75 -17.43 19.86
N GLY A 238 -8.19 -16.21 20.21
CA GLY A 238 -8.03 -15.63 21.55
C GLY A 238 -8.81 -16.40 22.62
N MET A 239 -8.39 -16.32 23.88
CA MET A 239 -9.05 -17.05 24.97
C MET A 239 -10.49 -16.58 25.19
N ASP A 240 -10.74 -15.27 25.14
CA ASP A 240 -12.09 -14.71 25.27
C ASP A 240 -12.98 -15.15 24.11
N SER A 241 -12.45 -15.12 22.89
CA SER A 241 -13.13 -15.52 21.66
C SER A 241 -13.44 -17.03 21.67
N LYS A 242 -12.52 -17.87 22.15
CA LYS A 242 -12.76 -19.31 22.39
C LYS A 242 -13.87 -19.53 23.42
N ASN A 243 -13.85 -18.79 24.52
CA ASN A 243 -14.89 -18.87 25.55
C ASN A 243 -16.25 -18.45 24.99
N TRP A 244 -16.31 -17.37 24.22
CA TRP A 244 -17.54 -16.92 23.57
C TRP A 244 -18.06 -17.95 22.57
N MET A 245 -17.19 -18.52 21.72
CA MET A 245 -17.56 -19.55 20.75
C MET A 245 -18.13 -20.80 21.40
N SER A 246 -17.56 -21.25 22.52
CA SER A 246 -18.06 -22.42 23.26
C SER A 246 -19.52 -22.26 23.72
N ARG A 247 -19.96 -21.01 23.95
CA ARG A 247 -21.32 -20.66 24.38
C ARG A 247 -22.25 -20.30 23.21
N ASN A 248 -21.71 -20.07 22.02
CA ASN A 248 -22.43 -19.56 20.85
C ASN A 248 -22.29 -20.47 19.61
N GLY A 249 -22.06 -21.77 19.84
CA GLY A 249 -22.06 -22.78 18.77
C GLY A 249 -20.90 -22.66 17.77
N GLY A 250 -19.80 -22.00 18.14
CA GLY A 250 -18.62 -21.85 17.28
C GLY A 250 -18.79 -20.91 16.08
N ASP A 251 -19.81 -20.05 16.08
CA ASP A 251 -20.11 -19.17 14.94
C ASP A 251 -19.22 -17.91 14.90
N VAL A 252 -18.05 -18.04 14.28
CA VAL A 252 -17.11 -16.92 14.05
C VAL A 252 -17.76 -15.81 13.20
N GLY A 253 -18.65 -16.16 12.27
CA GLY A 253 -19.35 -15.17 11.44
C GLY A 253 -20.25 -14.28 12.28
N LYS A 254 -20.99 -14.86 13.23
CA LYS A 254 -21.79 -14.10 14.19
C LYS A 254 -20.93 -13.25 15.13
N MET A 255 -19.77 -13.74 15.56
CA MET A 255 -18.82 -12.94 16.32
C MET A 255 -18.38 -11.69 15.55
N TYR A 256 -17.98 -11.87 14.29
CA TYR A 256 -17.62 -10.77 13.40
C TYR A 256 -18.77 -9.77 13.24
N LEU A 257 -19.97 -10.26 12.93
CA LEU A 257 -21.14 -9.39 12.72
C LEU A 257 -21.56 -8.63 13.96
N ASN A 258 -21.38 -9.19 15.17
CA ASN A 258 -21.67 -8.46 16.40
C ASN A 258 -20.79 -7.20 16.51
N HIS A 259 -19.49 -7.31 16.26
CA HIS A 259 -18.58 -6.15 16.26
C HIS A 259 -18.96 -5.13 15.18
N ILE A 260 -19.14 -5.60 13.94
CA ILE A 260 -19.51 -4.71 12.82
C ILE A 260 -20.83 -3.99 13.07
N ARG A 261 -21.83 -4.66 13.67
CA ARG A 261 -23.10 -4.02 14.01
C ARG A 261 -22.92 -2.87 14.99
N GLU A 262 -22.07 -3.01 16.00
CA GLU A 262 -21.81 -1.93 16.96
C GLU A 262 -21.10 -0.74 16.29
N VAL A 263 -20.14 -1.00 15.40
CA VAL A 263 -19.42 0.03 14.63
C VAL A 263 -20.38 0.76 13.67
N VAL A 264 -21.17 0.02 12.90
CA VAL A 264 -22.17 0.57 11.97
C VAL A 264 -23.22 1.39 12.71
N SER A 265 -23.70 0.91 13.87
CA SER A 265 -24.69 1.63 14.68
C SER A 265 -24.14 2.94 15.24
N PHE A 266 -22.87 2.95 15.65
CA PHE A 266 -22.20 4.17 16.10
C PHE A 266 -22.12 5.23 14.99
N ILE A 267 -21.77 4.81 13.77
CA ILE A 267 -21.65 5.71 12.61
C ILE A 267 -23.03 6.20 12.18
N ALA A 268 -24.03 5.33 12.11
CA ALA A 268 -25.41 5.68 11.76
C ALA A 268 -26.04 6.69 12.76
N GLY A 269 -25.57 6.70 14.01
CA GLY A 269 -25.97 7.68 15.03
C GLY A 269 -25.30 9.05 14.90
N GLN A 270 -24.32 9.23 14.00
CA GLN A 270 -23.66 10.52 13.81
C GLN A 270 -24.52 11.47 12.96
N ALA A 271 -24.41 12.78 13.23
CA ALA A 271 -25.19 13.80 12.53
C ALA A 271 -24.92 13.90 11.01
N GLY A 272 -23.81 13.32 10.53
CA GLY A 272 -23.42 13.37 9.11
C GLY A 272 -24.23 12.48 8.17
N GLY A 273 -25.05 11.55 8.70
CA GLY A 273 -25.88 10.67 7.86
C GLY A 273 -25.08 9.71 6.97
N PHE A 274 -23.85 9.38 7.37
CA PHE A 274 -22.93 8.55 6.60
C PHE A 274 -23.51 7.18 6.26
N GLN A 275 -23.27 6.73 5.03
CA GLN A 275 -23.42 5.33 4.64
C GLN A 275 -22.08 4.60 4.85
N VAL A 276 -22.14 3.42 5.46
CA VAL A 276 -20.94 2.64 5.77
C VAL A 276 -20.55 1.78 4.57
N LEU A 277 -19.26 1.76 4.24
CA LEU A 277 -18.65 0.81 3.32
C LEU A 277 -17.75 -0.13 4.12
N LEU A 278 -17.68 -1.40 3.72
CA LEU A 278 -16.77 -2.39 4.29
C LEU A 278 -16.30 -3.35 3.20
N TRP A 279 -15.11 -3.89 3.38
CA TRP A 279 -14.61 -4.95 2.52
C TRP A 279 -15.44 -6.22 2.70
N ASP A 280 -15.70 -6.96 1.61
CA ASP A 280 -16.67 -8.05 1.64
C ASP A 280 -16.09 -9.42 2.04
N ASP A 281 -14.77 -9.58 2.06
CA ASP A 281 -14.09 -10.89 2.14
C ASP A 281 -14.53 -11.71 3.36
N MET A 282 -14.65 -11.07 4.52
CA MET A 282 -15.16 -11.70 5.74
C MET A 282 -16.64 -12.11 5.61
N LEU A 283 -17.46 -11.37 4.85
CA LEU A 283 -18.88 -11.66 4.63
C LEU A 283 -19.12 -12.87 3.71
N ARG A 284 -18.15 -13.21 2.84
CA ARG A 284 -18.30 -14.28 1.83
C ARG A 284 -18.68 -15.62 2.45
N LYS A 285 -18.09 -15.96 3.60
CA LYS A 285 -18.30 -17.24 4.31
C LYS A 285 -19.49 -17.26 5.27
N ILE A 286 -20.07 -16.10 5.60
CA ILE A 286 -21.18 -15.98 6.56
C ILE A 286 -22.49 -16.41 5.92
N SER A 287 -23.39 -17.09 6.65
CA SER A 287 -24.68 -17.51 6.09
C SER A 287 -25.61 -16.32 5.78
N PRO A 288 -26.51 -16.42 4.79
CA PRO A 288 -27.49 -15.36 4.51
C PRO A 288 -28.36 -14.99 5.71
N GLY A 289 -28.82 -15.99 6.48
CA GLY A 289 -29.63 -15.76 7.68
C GLY A 289 -28.89 -14.93 8.74
N ALA A 290 -27.62 -15.27 9.03
CA ALA A 290 -26.83 -14.49 9.99
C ALA A 290 -26.59 -13.05 9.52
N LEU A 291 -26.36 -12.83 8.22
CA LEU A 291 -26.24 -11.48 7.65
C LEU A 291 -27.55 -10.68 7.79
N GLN A 292 -28.69 -11.29 7.50
CA GLN A 292 -30.01 -10.65 7.65
C GLN A 292 -30.28 -10.30 9.12
N ASP A 293 -30.07 -11.25 10.03
CA ASP A 293 -30.28 -11.09 11.48
C ASP A 293 -29.40 -10.01 12.10
N SER A 294 -28.20 -9.78 11.54
CA SER A 294 -27.31 -8.72 12.00
C SER A 294 -27.86 -7.30 11.78
N GLY A 295 -28.74 -7.13 10.78
CA GLY A 295 -29.35 -5.85 10.43
C GLY A 295 -28.41 -4.83 9.75
N ILE A 296 -27.14 -5.16 9.49
CA ILE A 296 -26.15 -4.20 8.98
C ILE A 296 -26.49 -3.70 7.56
N ALA A 297 -27.22 -4.48 6.77
CA ALA A 297 -27.59 -4.17 5.39
C ALA A 297 -28.42 -2.88 5.23
N LYS A 298 -28.99 -2.36 6.32
CA LYS A 298 -29.73 -1.09 6.33
C LYS A 298 -28.84 0.15 6.20
N HIS A 299 -27.59 0.07 6.67
CA HIS A 299 -26.69 1.21 6.80
C HIS A 299 -25.31 0.96 6.18
N ALA A 300 -25.03 -0.27 5.74
CA ALA A 300 -23.76 -0.67 5.18
C ALA A 300 -23.90 -1.18 3.74
N SER A 301 -22.85 -1.03 2.94
CA SER A 301 -22.72 -1.58 1.59
C SER A 301 -21.41 -2.35 1.46
N PRO A 302 -21.44 -3.62 1.03
CA PRO A 302 -20.23 -4.40 0.81
C PRO A 302 -19.46 -3.87 -0.40
N MET A 303 -18.14 -3.83 -0.28
CA MET A 303 -17.20 -3.54 -1.35
C MET A 303 -16.43 -4.80 -1.73
N LEU A 304 -16.74 -5.34 -2.91
CA LEU A 304 -16.16 -6.60 -3.37
C LEU A 304 -14.81 -6.35 -4.02
N TRP A 305 -13.77 -6.98 -3.49
CA TRP A 305 -12.41 -6.83 -4.03
C TRP A 305 -11.87 -8.16 -4.56
N PHE A 306 -11.19 -8.08 -5.71
CA PHE A 306 -10.49 -9.21 -6.32
C PHE A 306 -9.48 -8.67 -7.34
N TYR A 307 -8.20 -8.99 -7.15
CA TYR A 307 -7.12 -8.33 -7.88
C TYR A 307 -6.51 -9.19 -8.99
N ALA A 308 -6.75 -10.50 -8.99
CA ALA A 308 -6.28 -11.38 -10.06
C ALA A 308 -6.80 -10.91 -11.44
N PRO A 309 -6.02 -11.01 -12.52
CA PRO A 309 -6.41 -10.51 -13.84
C PRO A 309 -7.43 -11.43 -14.56
N ASP A 310 -7.62 -12.64 -14.06
CA ASP A 310 -8.38 -13.72 -14.67
C ASP A 310 -9.42 -14.35 -13.74
N PHE A 311 -9.85 -13.61 -12.70
CA PHE A 311 -10.83 -14.11 -11.74
C PHE A 311 -12.16 -14.54 -12.38
N ASP A 312 -12.84 -15.49 -11.73
CA ASP A 312 -14.14 -15.99 -12.15
C ASP A 312 -15.25 -14.97 -11.86
N THR A 313 -15.75 -14.32 -12.91
CA THR A 313 -16.85 -13.35 -12.81
C THR A 313 -18.17 -14.00 -12.38
N GLN A 314 -18.38 -15.30 -12.62
CA GLN A 314 -19.58 -15.99 -12.18
C GLN A 314 -19.58 -16.18 -10.67
N GLN A 315 -18.42 -16.47 -10.08
CA GLN A 315 -18.28 -16.53 -8.63
C GLN A 315 -18.60 -15.18 -7.97
N ILE A 316 -18.15 -14.07 -8.55
CA ILE A 316 -18.53 -12.72 -8.09
C ILE A 316 -20.05 -12.50 -8.19
N GLY A 317 -20.68 -12.94 -9.28
CA GLY A 317 -22.14 -12.92 -9.44
C GLY A 317 -22.90 -13.64 -8.32
N LYS A 318 -22.38 -14.76 -7.79
CA LYS A 318 -22.99 -15.46 -6.65
C LYS A 318 -22.92 -14.64 -5.37
N TYR A 319 -21.83 -13.93 -5.12
CA TYR A 319 -21.73 -13.03 -3.96
C TYR A 319 -22.70 -11.85 -4.09
N ILE A 320 -22.81 -11.25 -5.28
CA ILE A 320 -23.77 -10.17 -5.56
C ILE A 320 -25.21 -10.65 -5.27
N ALA A 321 -25.60 -11.81 -5.79
CA ALA A 321 -26.94 -12.38 -5.56
C ALA A 321 -27.22 -12.63 -4.06
N LYS A 322 -26.24 -13.21 -3.35
CA LYS A 322 -26.31 -13.41 -1.89
C LYS A 322 -26.53 -12.08 -1.15
N TYR A 323 -25.74 -11.04 -1.46
CA TYR A 323 -25.88 -9.75 -0.78
C TYR A 323 -27.22 -9.09 -1.08
N ALA A 324 -27.73 -9.23 -2.31
CA ALA A 324 -29.08 -8.77 -2.66
C ALA A 324 -30.17 -9.50 -1.85
N GLU A 325 -30.08 -10.82 -1.70
CA GLU A 325 -30.98 -11.63 -0.86
C GLU A 325 -30.91 -11.20 0.61
N CYS A 326 -29.72 -10.84 1.10
CA CYS A 326 -29.53 -10.36 2.48
C CYS A 326 -30.07 -8.94 2.72
N GLY A 327 -30.60 -8.26 1.71
CA GLY A 327 -31.26 -6.97 1.83
C GLY A 327 -30.36 -5.75 1.61
N PHE A 328 -29.09 -5.93 1.23
CA PHE A 328 -28.21 -4.83 0.86
C PHE A 328 -28.77 -4.08 -0.37
N LYS A 329 -28.82 -2.74 -0.29
CA LYS A 329 -29.38 -1.90 -1.37
C LYS A 329 -28.36 -1.46 -2.40
N THR A 330 -27.12 -1.33 -1.98
CA THR A 330 -26.01 -0.89 -2.81
C THR A 330 -24.80 -1.80 -2.66
N ILE A 331 -24.03 -1.90 -3.73
CA ILE A 331 -22.79 -2.67 -3.79
C ILE A 331 -21.69 -1.85 -4.44
N TRP A 332 -20.48 -2.05 -3.96
CA TRP A 332 -19.27 -1.45 -4.50
C TRP A 332 -18.30 -2.52 -4.97
N PHE A 333 -17.40 -2.14 -5.87
CA PHE A 333 -16.33 -3.01 -6.35
C PHE A 333 -14.97 -2.36 -6.10
N ALA A 334 -13.93 -3.18 -6.03
CA ALA A 334 -12.56 -2.73 -5.95
C ALA A 334 -11.65 -3.52 -6.90
N SER A 335 -11.13 -2.80 -7.88
CA SER A 335 -10.01 -3.21 -8.73
C SER A 335 -8.70 -2.66 -8.17
N ALA A 336 -7.57 -2.91 -8.81
CA ALA A 336 -6.29 -2.33 -8.41
C ALA A 336 -5.50 -1.76 -9.59
N PHE A 337 -4.81 -0.64 -9.37
CA PHE A 337 -3.89 -0.05 -10.35
C PHE A 337 -2.40 -0.20 -9.96
N LYS A 338 -2.11 -0.54 -8.70
CA LYS A 338 -0.77 -0.89 -8.17
C LYS A 338 -0.90 -1.65 -6.85
N GLY A 339 0.21 -2.20 -6.32
CA GLY A 339 0.28 -2.72 -4.95
C GLY A 339 -0.37 -4.09 -4.72
N THR A 340 -0.72 -4.82 -5.78
CA THR A 340 -1.40 -6.13 -5.68
C THR A 340 -0.71 -7.25 -6.46
N THR A 341 0.52 -7.00 -6.92
CA THR A 341 1.29 -7.95 -7.75
C THR A 341 2.52 -8.51 -7.05
N GLY A 342 2.80 -8.06 -5.84
CA GLY A 342 3.80 -8.61 -4.93
C GLY A 342 4.10 -7.64 -3.79
N PRO A 343 4.54 -8.12 -2.62
CA PRO A 343 4.81 -7.27 -1.45
C PRO A 343 6.07 -6.39 -1.58
N ALA A 344 6.97 -6.71 -2.51
CA ALA A 344 8.18 -5.94 -2.81
C ALA A 344 8.22 -5.47 -4.27
N GLN A 345 7.05 -5.33 -4.91
CA GLN A 345 6.97 -4.91 -6.29
C GLN A 345 7.33 -3.42 -6.40
N ALA A 346 8.36 -3.08 -7.17
CA ALA A 346 8.77 -1.69 -7.38
C ALA A 346 8.29 -1.10 -8.72
N TRP A 347 7.98 -1.95 -9.71
CA TRP A 347 7.62 -1.54 -11.08
C TRP A 347 6.22 -2.04 -11.46
N THR A 348 5.33 -1.13 -11.86
CA THR A 348 3.89 -1.44 -12.02
C THR A 348 3.58 -2.30 -13.27
N PRO A 349 3.02 -3.52 -13.14
CA PRO A 349 2.68 -4.35 -14.29
C PRO A 349 1.40 -3.86 -15.02
N LEU A 350 1.56 -3.13 -16.13
CA LEU A 350 0.45 -2.44 -16.81
C LEU A 350 -0.63 -3.38 -17.33
N ASN A 351 -0.26 -4.45 -18.03
CA ASN A 351 -1.23 -5.38 -18.61
C ASN A 351 -2.03 -6.12 -17.51
N HIS A 352 -1.40 -6.47 -16.40
CA HIS A 352 -2.06 -7.14 -15.28
C HIS A 352 -3.25 -6.32 -14.77
N HIS A 353 -3.01 -5.05 -14.44
CA HIS A 353 -4.04 -4.16 -13.93
C HIS A 353 -5.11 -3.85 -14.98
N LEU A 354 -4.74 -3.74 -16.26
CA LEU A 354 -5.71 -3.62 -17.35
C LEU A 354 -6.64 -4.83 -17.42
N GLN A 355 -6.10 -6.06 -17.40
CA GLN A 355 -6.92 -7.27 -17.47
C GLN A 355 -7.88 -7.39 -16.27
N ASN A 356 -7.41 -7.02 -15.06
CA ASN A 356 -8.27 -6.96 -13.89
C ASN A 356 -9.48 -6.01 -14.10
N HIS A 357 -9.24 -4.82 -14.67
CA HIS A 357 -10.32 -3.87 -14.97
C HIS A 357 -11.29 -4.36 -16.04
N LEU A 358 -10.79 -5.06 -17.07
CA LEU A 358 -11.64 -5.68 -18.09
C LEU A 358 -12.53 -6.78 -17.50
N ARG A 359 -12.08 -7.50 -16.46
CA ARG A 359 -12.92 -8.46 -15.73
C ARG A 359 -14.00 -7.76 -14.91
N TRP A 360 -13.64 -6.68 -14.20
CA TRP A 360 -14.62 -5.89 -13.45
C TRP A 360 -15.69 -5.25 -14.34
N LEU A 361 -15.34 -4.81 -15.55
CA LEU A 361 -16.34 -4.33 -16.52
C LEU A 361 -17.37 -5.41 -16.89
N LYS A 362 -16.96 -6.67 -17.02
CA LYS A 362 -17.88 -7.80 -17.25
C LYS A 362 -18.82 -8.01 -16.06
N VAL A 363 -18.31 -7.91 -14.83
CA VAL A 363 -19.13 -7.98 -13.61
C VAL A 363 -20.15 -6.84 -13.60
N MET A 364 -19.72 -5.61 -13.87
CA MET A 364 -20.60 -4.43 -13.94
C MET A 364 -21.71 -4.59 -14.98
N GLN A 365 -21.39 -5.14 -16.16
CA GLN A 365 -22.38 -5.43 -17.21
C GLN A 365 -23.40 -6.50 -16.78
N SER A 366 -23.01 -7.44 -15.91
CA SER A 366 -23.89 -8.50 -15.41
C SER A 366 -24.87 -8.05 -14.32
N MET A 367 -24.71 -6.84 -13.77
CA MET A 367 -25.54 -6.32 -12.67
C MET A 367 -27.04 -6.24 -13.00
N SER A 368 -27.40 -6.17 -14.28
CA SER A 368 -28.80 -6.21 -14.73
C SER A 368 -29.52 -7.51 -14.32
N ALA A 369 -28.78 -8.59 -14.06
CA ALA A 369 -29.32 -9.85 -13.56
C ALA A 369 -29.77 -9.81 -12.09
N THR A 370 -29.42 -8.76 -11.33
CA THR A 370 -29.78 -8.63 -9.91
C THR A 370 -30.31 -7.22 -9.61
N PRO A 371 -31.52 -6.86 -10.10
CA PRO A 371 -32.04 -5.50 -10.05
C PRO A 371 -32.37 -4.99 -8.64
N SER A 372 -32.44 -5.88 -7.64
CA SER A 372 -32.71 -5.53 -6.23
C SER A 372 -31.53 -4.87 -5.51
N ILE A 373 -30.32 -4.96 -6.07
CA ILE A 373 -29.11 -4.31 -5.54
C ILE A 373 -28.47 -3.43 -6.61
N ARG A 374 -28.15 -2.18 -6.26
CA ARG A 374 -27.61 -1.21 -7.22
C ARG A 374 -26.09 -1.13 -7.11
N PHE A 375 -25.40 -1.21 -8.24
CA PHE A 375 -23.98 -0.85 -8.31
C PHE A 375 -23.81 0.66 -8.07
N GLN A 376 -23.08 1.02 -7.02
CA GLN A 376 -22.86 2.43 -6.63
C GLN A 376 -21.53 2.97 -7.17
N GLY A 377 -20.47 2.16 -7.17
CA GLY A 377 -19.17 2.62 -7.64
C GLY A 377 -18.06 1.58 -7.56
N LEU A 378 -16.94 1.92 -8.19
CA LEU A 378 -15.74 1.10 -8.21
C LEU A 378 -14.53 1.93 -7.75
N VAL A 379 -13.76 1.38 -6.82
CA VAL A 379 -12.52 1.95 -6.30
C VAL A 379 -11.33 1.27 -6.98
N LEU A 380 -10.39 2.08 -7.49
CA LEU A 380 -9.12 1.59 -8.01
C LEU A 380 -8.12 1.64 -6.86
N THR A 381 -7.85 0.50 -6.25
CA THR A 381 -6.92 0.40 -5.11
C THR A 381 -5.48 0.61 -5.55
N GLY A 382 -4.72 1.33 -4.72
CA GLY A 382 -3.31 1.59 -4.91
C GLY A 382 -2.55 1.46 -3.60
N TRP A 383 -2.42 0.22 -3.13
CA TRP A 383 -1.76 -0.12 -1.86
C TRP A 383 -0.29 0.29 -1.85
N GLN A 384 0.21 0.75 -0.70
CA GLN A 384 1.62 1.11 -0.50
C GLN A 384 2.41 -0.01 0.15
N ARG A 385 1.78 -0.86 0.96
CA ARG A 385 2.37 -2.05 1.57
C ARG A 385 1.24 -2.98 2.05
N TYR A 386 1.59 -4.23 2.36
CA TYR A 386 0.59 -5.25 2.76
C TYR A 386 0.16 -5.10 4.23
N ASP A 387 1.06 -4.65 5.09
CA ASP A 387 0.81 -4.31 6.50
C ASP A 387 1.88 -3.31 6.99
N HIS A 388 1.79 -2.83 8.23
CA HIS A 388 2.78 -1.88 8.82
C HIS A 388 4.21 -2.42 8.96
N TYR A 389 4.43 -3.72 8.75
CA TYR A 389 5.73 -4.39 8.92
C TYR A 389 6.36 -4.78 7.57
N SER A 390 5.61 -4.66 6.48
CA SER A 390 6.04 -4.98 5.12
C SER A 390 6.78 -3.81 4.49
N ALA A 391 7.70 -4.10 3.56
CA ALA A 391 8.34 -3.09 2.73
C ALA A 391 7.33 -2.38 1.80
N LEU A 392 7.75 -1.24 1.25
CA LEU A 392 6.98 -0.51 0.25
C LEU A 392 6.84 -1.26 -1.08
N CYS A 393 5.64 -1.21 -1.63
CA CYS A 393 5.29 -1.55 -3.01
C CYS A 393 5.57 -0.38 -3.96
N GLU A 394 4.94 -0.38 -5.15
CA GLU A 394 5.16 0.65 -6.16
C GLU A 394 4.75 2.03 -5.66
N LEU A 395 5.62 3.03 -5.84
CA LEU A 395 5.31 4.42 -5.51
C LEU A 395 4.18 4.96 -6.40
N LEU A 396 3.39 5.91 -5.88
CA LEU A 396 2.25 6.49 -6.60
C LEU A 396 2.62 7.07 -7.98
N PRO A 397 3.69 7.89 -8.14
CA PRO A 397 4.13 8.37 -9.46
C PRO A 397 4.40 7.24 -10.46
N VAL A 398 4.96 6.12 -9.98
CA VAL A 398 5.27 4.93 -10.80
C VAL A 398 4.00 4.19 -11.22
N GLY A 399 2.94 4.29 -10.42
CA GLY A 399 1.61 3.74 -10.71
C GLY A 399 0.74 4.61 -11.63
N ILE A 400 1.06 5.89 -11.89
CA ILE A 400 0.21 6.80 -12.66
C ILE A 400 -0.13 6.30 -14.07
N PRO A 401 0.81 5.72 -14.86
CA PRO A 401 0.46 5.17 -16.16
C PRO A 401 -0.58 4.05 -16.08
N SER A 402 -0.45 3.15 -15.10
CA SER A 402 -1.43 2.10 -14.81
C SER A 402 -2.77 2.70 -14.41
N LEU A 403 -2.78 3.67 -13.49
CA LEU A 403 -3.99 4.38 -13.07
C LEU A 403 -4.74 5.00 -14.25
N ALA A 404 -4.03 5.66 -15.17
CA ALA A 404 -4.63 6.28 -16.34
C ALA A 404 -5.25 5.25 -17.30
N ILE A 405 -4.56 4.13 -17.55
CA ILE A 405 -5.07 3.00 -18.33
C ILE A 405 -6.36 2.47 -17.68
N CYS A 406 -6.33 2.22 -16.38
CA CYS A 406 -7.41 1.64 -15.60
C CYS A 406 -8.65 2.57 -15.55
N LEU A 407 -8.47 3.85 -15.22
CA LEU A 407 -9.56 4.83 -15.23
C LEU A 407 -10.17 5.01 -16.62
N GLN A 408 -9.33 5.15 -17.66
CA GLN A 408 -9.86 5.32 -19.01
C GLN A 408 -10.54 4.05 -19.54
N THR A 409 -10.09 2.87 -19.13
CA THR A 409 -10.81 1.62 -19.39
C THR A 409 -12.23 1.67 -18.82
N LEU A 410 -12.39 2.11 -17.57
CA LEU A 410 -13.72 2.23 -16.94
C LEU A 410 -14.59 3.30 -17.60
N VAL A 411 -14.02 4.48 -17.86
CA VAL A 411 -14.74 5.61 -18.47
C VAL A 411 -15.27 5.26 -19.87
N ASN A 412 -14.51 4.49 -20.65
CA ASN A 412 -14.85 4.15 -22.03
C ASN A 412 -15.47 2.76 -22.18
N GLY A 413 -15.68 2.01 -21.08
CA GLY A 413 -16.19 0.64 -21.12
C GLY A 413 -15.24 -0.38 -21.80
N GLY A 414 -13.96 -0.06 -21.92
CA GLY A 414 -12.94 -0.89 -22.56
C GLY A 414 -11.66 -0.11 -22.91
N PHE A 415 -10.61 -0.84 -23.26
CA PHE A 415 -9.32 -0.26 -23.65
C PHE A 415 -9.06 -0.46 -25.15
N THR A 416 -9.52 0.50 -25.95
CA THR A 416 -9.36 0.52 -27.41
C THR A 416 -8.11 1.32 -27.82
N GLU A 417 -7.73 1.28 -29.09
CA GLU A 417 -6.66 2.15 -29.61
C GLU A 417 -6.97 3.65 -29.43
N ALA A 418 -8.25 4.05 -29.48
CA ALA A 418 -8.65 5.42 -29.19
C ALA A 418 -8.43 5.76 -27.70
N THR A 419 -8.80 4.84 -26.80
CA THR A 419 -8.53 4.95 -25.36
C THR A 419 -7.03 5.08 -25.10
N LYS A 420 -6.22 4.23 -25.73
CA LYS A 420 -4.75 4.23 -25.63
C LYS A 420 -4.16 5.57 -26.08
N LYS A 421 -4.56 6.08 -27.25
CA LYS A 421 -4.12 7.40 -27.75
C LYS A 421 -4.47 8.53 -26.79
N LYS A 422 -5.66 8.47 -26.18
CA LYS A 422 -6.07 9.46 -25.18
C LYS A 422 -5.20 9.41 -23.93
N VAL A 423 -4.89 8.21 -23.41
CA VAL A 423 -3.97 8.03 -22.28
C VAL A 423 -2.59 8.59 -22.60
N LEU A 424 -2.03 8.23 -23.75
CA LEU A 424 -0.72 8.74 -24.22
C LEU A 424 -0.71 10.27 -24.28
N ALA A 425 -1.73 10.88 -24.89
CA ALA A 425 -1.84 12.33 -24.99
C ALA A 425 -2.01 13.02 -23.63
N MET A 426 -2.79 12.44 -22.71
CA MET A 426 -2.99 13.01 -21.38
C MET A 426 -1.73 12.94 -20.50
N LEU A 427 -0.94 11.87 -20.64
CA LEU A 427 0.29 11.66 -19.88
C LEU A 427 1.54 12.20 -20.58
N GLY A 428 1.46 12.67 -21.82
CA GLY A 428 2.62 13.17 -22.56
C GLY A 428 3.59 12.06 -23.00
N PHE A 429 3.09 10.85 -23.28
CA PHE A 429 3.86 9.75 -23.82
C PHE A 429 3.68 9.62 -25.34
N GLN A 430 4.69 9.08 -26.02
CA GLN A 430 4.68 8.83 -27.46
C GLN A 430 4.10 7.45 -27.79
N SER A 431 4.43 6.46 -26.96
CA SER A 431 4.15 5.05 -27.20
C SER A 431 4.00 4.31 -25.86
N MET A 432 3.34 3.15 -25.88
CA MET A 432 3.15 2.30 -24.70
C MET A 432 3.12 0.82 -25.10
N ASN A 433 3.87 0.03 -24.36
CA ASN A 433 3.90 -1.42 -24.45
C ASN A 433 3.38 -2.02 -23.13
N LEU A 434 2.17 -2.58 -23.19
CA LEU A 434 1.49 -3.15 -22.02
C LEU A 434 2.20 -4.40 -21.48
N GLU A 435 2.70 -5.26 -22.37
CA GLU A 435 3.34 -6.53 -21.98
C GLU A 435 4.69 -6.30 -21.30
N LYS A 436 5.47 -5.35 -21.82
CA LYS A 436 6.73 -4.94 -21.21
C LYS A 436 6.55 -3.95 -20.06
N SER A 437 5.33 -3.48 -19.83
CA SER A 437 5.02 -2.43 -18.84
C SER A 437 5.88 -1.18 -19.01
N THR A 438 6.05 -0.69 -20.24
CA THR A 438 6.90 0.46 -20.58
C THR A 438 6.14 1.51 -21.38
N CYS A 439 6.51 2.78 -21.21
CA CYS A 439 5.98 3.90 -21.97
C CYS A 439 7.13 4.74 -22.53
N ASP A 440 7.09 5.10 -23.81
CA ASP A 440 8.14 5.90 -24.45
C ASP A 440 7.81 7.41 -24.40
N GLY A 441 8.83 8.27 -24.37
CA GLY A 441 8.73 9.73 -24.26
C GLY A 441 9.26 10.25 -22.91
N ASN A 442 9.03 11.51 -22.53
CA ASN A 442 9.41 11.99 -21.19
C ASN A 442 8.26 11.93 -20.18
N GLY A 443 7.00 11.94 -20.66
CA GLY A 443 5.85 12.16 -19.82
C GLY A 443 5.67 13.64 -19.47
N ALA A 444 4.46 14.03 -19.11
CA ALA A 444 4.08 15.40 -18.75
C ALA A 444 3.05 15.41 -17.60
N PHE A 445 3.20 14.48 -16.66
CA PHE A 445 2.34 14.35 -15.48
C PHE A 445 3.15 14.57 -14.19
N PRO A 446 2.51 15.00 -13.09
CA PRO A 446 3.20 15.18 -11.82
C PRO A 446 3.92 13.89 -11.37
N GLY A 447 5.24 13.97 -11.21
CA GLY A 447 6.07 12.82 -10.83
C GLY A 447 6.58 11.97 -12.01
N SER A 448 6.46 12.43 -13.26
CA SER A 448 7.04 11.73 -14.42
C SER A 448 8.55 11.54 -14.33
N ASP A 449 9.26 12.45 -13.66
CA ASP A 449 10.71 12.32 -13.43
C ASP A 449 11.02 11.09 -12.58
N ILE A 450 10.29 10.89 -11.47
CA ILE A 450 10.44 9.68 -10.64
C ILE A 450 10.07 8.43 -11.44
N TYR A 451 8.98 8.46 -12.22
CA TYR A 451 8.63 7.32 -13.08
C TYR A 451 9.83 6.92 -13.99
N ARG A 452 10.46 7.89 -14.65
CA ARG A 452 11.61 7.65 -15.53
C ARG A 452 12.84 7.16 -14.79
N MET A 453 13.14 7.74 -13.64
CA MET A 453 14.29 7.32 -12.84
C MET A 453 14.10 5.91 -12.30
N VAL A 454 12.91 5.56 -11.80
CA VAL A 454 12.61 4.20 -11.35
C VAL A 454 12.63 3.20 -12.51
N GLU A 455 12.15 3.60 -13.70
CA GLU A 455 12.29 2.79 -14.92
C GLU A 455 13.76 2.51 -15.25
N GLN A 456 14.62 3.53 -15.17
CA GLN A 456 16.05 3.42 -15.44
C GLN A 456 16.75 2.51 -14.41
N VAL A 457 16.35 2.61 -13.13
CA VAL A 457 16.80 1.69 -12.08
C VAL A 457 16.44 0.25 -12.43
N ASN A 458 15.17 0.01 -12.76
CA ASN A 458 14.64 -1.33 -13.01
C ASN A 458 15.12 -1.97 -14.31
N SER A 459 15.37 -1.18 -15.36
CA SER A 459 15.68 -1.69 -16.70
C SER A 459 17.17 -1.71 -17.06
N GLN A 460 18.00 -0.88 -16.43
CA GLN A 460 19.38 -0.67 -16.85
C GLN A 460 20.38 -0.68 -15.70
N LEU A 461 20.12 0.12 -14.66
CA LEU A 461 21.15 0.40 -13.66
C LEU A 461 21.44 -0.83 -12.80
N LYS A 462 20.42 -1.52 -12.26
CA LYS A 462 20.62 -2.74 -11.47
C LYS A 462 21.46 -3.78 -12.23
N ASP A 463 21.13 -4.00 -13.50
CA ASP A 463 21.86 -4.91 -14.38
C ASP A 463 23.30 -4.45 -14.67
N SER A 464 23.55 -3.13 -14.75
CA SER A 464 24.91 -2.61 -14.98
C SER A 464 25.88 -2.97 -13.85
N VAL A 465 25.39 -2.94 -12.61
CA VAL A 465 26.19 -3.30 -11.42
C VAL A 465 26.47 -4.80 -11.41
N VAL A 466 25.46 -5.63 -11.69
CA VAL A 466 25.62 -7.09 -11.79
C VAL A 466 26.61 -7.44 -12.91
N LYS A 467 26.45 -6.88 -14.10
CA LYS A 467 27.36 -7.12 -15.25
C LYS A 467 28.82 -6.82 -14.90
N ILE A 468 29.07 -5.70 -14.22
CA ILE A 468 30.44 -5.30 -13.87
C ILE A 468 30.98 -6.13 -12.70
N LEU A 469 30.24 -6.27 -11.61
CA LEU A 469 30.76 -6.89 -10.40
C LEU A 469 30.74 -8.43 -10.45
N GLU A 470 29.80 -9.01 -11.20
CA GLU A 470 29.51 -10.45 -11.19
C GLU A 470 29.66 -11.15 -12.52
N GLU A 471 29.76 -10.47 -13.66
CA GLU A 471 29.86 -11.15 -14.98
C GLU A 471 31.21 -10.90 -15.67
N GLU A 472 31.85 -9.76 -15.40
CA GLU A 472 33.13 -9.36 -15.97
C GLU A 472 34.28 -10.33 -15.56
N SER A 473 34.77 -11.11 -16.54
CA SER A 473 35.75 -12.17 -16.31
C SER A 473 37.10 -11.64 -15.81
N SER A 474 37.49 -10.44 -16.26
CA SER A 474 38.71 -9.77 -15.82
C SER A 474 38.67 -9.43 -14.33
N ILE A 475 37.52 -8.96 -13.82
CA ILE A 475 37.31 -8.70 -12.38
C ILE A 475 37.32 -9.99 -11.58
N LYS A 476 36.64 -11.04 -12.06
CA LYS A 476 36.64 -12.35 -11.39
C LYS A 476 38.04 -12.94 -11.24
N GLY A 477 38.88 -12.80 -12.26
CA GLY A 477 40.23 -13.36 -12.28
C GLY A 477 41.25 -12.51 -11.52
N TRP A 478 41.17 -11.19 -11.60
CA TRP A 478 42.23 -10.29 -11.14
C TRP A 478 41.87 -9.40 -9.95
N PHE A 479 40.60 -9.40 -9.52
CA PHE A 479 40.14 -8.62 -8.38
C PHE A 479 38.94 -9.26 -7.66
N SER A 480 39.05 -10.57 -7.45
CA SER A 480 38.07 -11.38 -6.73
C SER A 480 37.94 -11.00 -5.25
N PRO A 481 36.94 -11.55 -4.51
CA PRO A 481 36.83 -11.35 -3.07
C PRO A 481 38.11 -11.67 -2.29
N TYR A 482 38.93 -12.63 -2.75
CA TYR A 482 40.22 -12.95 -2.13
C TYR A 482 41.23 -11.81 -2.28
N HIS A 483 41.36 -11.24 -3.49
CA HIS A 483 42.25 -10.11 -3.78
C HIS A 483 41.89 -8.88 -2.95
N ARG A 484 40.59 -8.56 -2.89
CA ARG A 484 40.03 -7.46 -2.09
C ARG A 484 40.30 -7.65 -0.60
N LYS A 485 39.97 -8.84 -0.06
CA LYS A 485 40.19 -9.19 1.36
C LYS A 485 41.65 -9.09 1.78
N HIS A 486 42.56 -9.57 0.94
CA HIS A 486 44.01 -9.57 1.22
C HIS A 486 44.74 -8.34 0.67
N GLN A 487 44.00 -7.39 0.10
CA GLN A 487 44.49 -6.11 -0.40
C GLN A 487 45.72 -6.23 -1.31
N PHE A 488 45.62 -7.05 -2.37
CA PHE A 488 46.69 -7.19 -3.37
C PHE A 488 46.11 -7.29 -4.78
N GLY A 489 46.90 -6.92 -5.78
CA GLY A 489 46.52 -6.99 -7.19
C GLY A 489 47.63 -6.44 -8.09
N ASN A 490 47.60 -6.81 -9.36
CA ASN A 490 48.54 -6.31 -10.36
C ASN A 490 47.96 -5.02 -11.01
N PRO A 491 48.55 -3.83 -10.80
CA PRO A 491 48.01 -2.56 -11.30
C PRO A 491 47.70 -2.57 -12.80
N ARG A 492 48.56 -3.19 -13.62
CA ARG A 492 48.34 -3.34 -15.07
C ARG A 492 47.03 -4.06 -15.38
N ASN A 493 46.69 -5.10 -14.63
CA ASN A 493 45.46 -5.86 -14.85
C ASN A 493 44.23 -5.09 -14.35
N LEU A 494 44.38 -4.37 -13.25
CA LEU A 494 43.32 -3.56 -12.65
C LEU A 494 42.95 -2.35 -13.53
N GLU A 495 43.94 -1.74 -14.20
CA GLU A 495 43.73 -0.64 -15.14
C GLU A 495 42.82 -1.01 -16.32
N ASN A 496 42.78 -2.29 -16.74
CA ASN A 496 41.96 -2.76 -17.86
C ASN A 496 40.44 -2.58 -17.62
N PHE A 497 39.99 -2.57 -16.36
CA PHE A 497 38.57 -2.41 -16.02
C PHE A 497 38.29 -1.23 -15.08
N GLY A 498 39.33 -0.64 -14.47
CA GLY A 498 39.19 0.41 -13.48
C GLY A 498 38.40 1.64 -13.97
N SER A 499 38.68 2.11 -15.20
CA SER A 499 37.97 3.27 -15.77
C SER A 499 36.47 3.01 -15.93
N LYS A 500 36.09 1.81 -16.40
CA LYS A 500 34.70 1.38 -16.56
C LYS A 500 33.97 1.31 -15.20
N VAL A 501 34.59 0.72 -14.19
CA VAL A 501 34.03 0.63 -12.83
C VAL A 501 33.84 2.03 -12.22
N LEU A 502 34.88 2.87 -12.29
CA LEU A 502 34.84 4.22 -11.73
C LEU A 502 33.79 5.08 -12.43
N LYS A 503 33.62 4.92 -13.75
CA LYS A 503 32.59 5.62 -14.51
C LYS A 503 31.18 5.21 -14.08
N VAL A 504 30.92 3.91 -13.97
CA VAL A 504 29.60 3.43 -13.49
C VAL A 504 29.33 3.91 -12.06
N HIS A 505 30.34 3.92 -11.18
CA HIS A 505 30.19 4.48 -9.84
C HIS A 505 29.83 5.97 -9.86
N GLU A 506 30.52 6.79 -10.66
CA GLU A 506 30.22 8.23 -10.77
C GLU A 506 28.81 8.48 -11.34
N ASP A 507 28.41 7.74 -12.38
CA ASP A 507 27.10 7.88 -13.00
C ASP A 507 25.97 7.53 -12.00
N TRP A 508 26.15 6.47 -11.20
CA TRP A 508 25.21 6.11 -10.15
C TRP A 508 25.14 7.16 -9.02
N GLU A 509 26.26 7.71 -8.55
CA GLU A 509 26.25 8.74 -7.51
C GLU A 509 25.48 9.99 -7.95
N SER A 510 25.71 10.46 -9.19
CA SER A 510 24.98 11.59 -9.76
C SER A 510 23.48 11.29 -9.90
N PHE A 511 23.15 10.07 -10.30
CA PHE A 511 21.76 9.62 -10.45
C PHE A 511 21.04 9.60 -9.08
N ILE A 512 21.68 9.06 -8.05
CA ILE A 512 21.14 8.92 -6.70
C ILE A 512 20.80 10.29 -6.09
N GLN A 513 21.69 11.27 -6.22
CA GLN A 513 21.45 12.62 -5.71
C GLN A 513 20.20 13.24 -6.34
N THR A 514 20.06 13.08 -7.66
CA THR A 514 18.92 13.59 -8.42
C THR A 514 17.63 12.88 -8.01
N LEU A 515 17.66 11.55 -7.89
CA LEU A 515 16.49 10.73 -7.53
C LEU A 515 15.99 11.10 -6.14
N ARG A 516 16.91 11.20 -5.17
CA ARG A 516 16.58 11.60 -3.80
C ARG A 516 15.91 12.96 -3.77
N SER A 517 16.44 13.96 -4.49
CA SER A 517 15.84 15.29 -4.56
C SER A 517 14.40 15.26 -5.12
N HIS A 518 14.15 14.48 -6.17
CA HIS A 518 12.79 14.34 -6.70
C HIS A 518 11.86 13.62 -5.72
N LEU A 519 12.32 12.54 -5.08
CA LEU A 519 11.54 11.80 -4.08
C LEU A 519 11.19 12.70 -2.89
N GLU A 520 12.14 13.49 -2.38
CA GLU A 520 11.91 14.46 -1.30
C GLU A 520 10.91 15.57 -1.68
N GLY A 521 10.76 15.84 -2.99
CA GLY A 521 9.73 16.75 -3.49
C GLY A 521 8.30 16.22 -3.31
N ILE A 522 8.13 14.90 -3.24
CA ILE A 522 6.81 14.24 -3.14
C ILE A 522 6.57 13.62 -1.78
N TYR A 523 7.60 13.06 -1.14
CA TYR A 523 7.49 12.20 0.03
C TYR A 523 8.23 12.76 1.25
N PHE A 524 7.87 12.24 2.42
CA PHE A 524 8.54 12.52 3.68
C PHE A 524 9.87 11.75 3.79
N PRO A 525 10.83 12.23 4.62
CA PRO A 525 12.18 11.65 4.68
C PRO A 525 12.22 10.14 4.92
N ASP A 526 11.37 9.61 5.80
CA ASP A 526 11.28 8.17 6.10
C ASP A 526 10.94 7.33 4.86
N THR A 527 9.94 7.75 4.07
CA THR A 527 9.59 7.09 2.81
C THR A 527 10.78 7.10 1.83
N VAL A 528 11.50 8.23 1.75
CA VAL A 528 12.65 8.35 0.85
C VAL A 528 13.77 7.43 1.32
N GLU A 529 14.06 7.38 2.61
CA GLU A 529 15.09 6.51 3.19
C GLU A 529 14.77 5.03 2.95
N GLU A 530 13.58 4.57 3.35
CA GLU A 530 13.14 3.18 3.17
C GLU A 530 13.21 2.78 1.69
N TRP A 531 12.68 3.60 0.79
CA TRP A 531 12.68 3.25 -0.63
C TRP A 531 14.10 3.14 -1.20
N MET A 532 15.01 4.03 -0.78
CA MET A 532 16.41 3.98 -1.19
C MET A 532 17.14 2.76 -0.60
N GLU A 533 16.87 2.41 0.65
CA GLU A 533 17.43 1.23 1.32
C GLU A 533 16.99 -0.08 0.67
N GLU A 534 15.75 -0.18 0.23
CA GLU A 534 15.23 -1.39 -0.40
C GLU A 534 15.65 -1.50 -1.88
N ASN A 535 15.67 -0.38 -2.62
CA ASN A 535 15.75 -0.42 -4.09
C ASN A 535 17.09 0.00 -4.69
N ILE A 536 17.92 0.74 -3.93
CA ILE A 536 19.13 1.39 -4.44
C ILE A 536 20.37 0.91 -3.70
N ASN A 537 20.38 1.04 -2.37
CA ASN A 537 21.54 0.75 -1.53
C ASN A 537 22.13 -0.67 -1.71
N PRO A 538 21.33 -1.74 -1.90
CA PRO A 538 21.88 -3.09 -2.08
C PRO A 538 22.79 -3.22 -3.30
N HIS A 539 22.59 -2.36 -4.31
CA HIS A 539 23.44 -2.29 -5.49
C HIS A 539 24.59 -1.31 -5.28
N MET A 540 24.29 -0.11 -4.78
CA MET A 540 25.27 0.95 -4.66
C MET A 540 26.34 0.68 -3.60
N ASP A 541 25.97 0.07 -2.47
CA ASP A 541 26.92 -0.21 -1.39
C ASP A 541 27.96 -1.23 -1.83
N ARG A 542 27.56 -2.23 -2.61
CA ARG A 542 28.48 -3.19 -3.23
C ARG A 542 29.45 -2.51 -4.19
N LEU A 543 28.95 -1.55 -4.99
CA LEU A 543 29.77 -0.80 -5.93
C LEU A 543 30.74 0.16 -5.21
N ARG A 544 30.27 0.87 -4.18
CA ARG A 544 31.09 1.74 -3.31
C ARG A 544 32.19 0.96 -2.62
N GLU A 545 31.86 -0.20 -2.04
CA GLU A 545 32.83 -1.07 -1.40
C GLU A 545 33.89 -1.57 -2.40
N PHE A 546 33.46 -2.02 -3.59
CA PHE A 546 34.37 -2.43 -4.64
C PHE A 546 35.31 -1.30 -5.07
N VAL A 547 34.78 -0.08 -5.26
CA VAL A 547 35.57 1.10 -5.65
C VAL A 547 36.55 1.51 -4.56
N ARG A 548 36.16 1.43 -3.28
CA ARG A 548 37.05 1.66 -2.14
C ARG A 548 38.22 0.69 -2.20
N ASP A 549 37.94 -0.61 -2.28
CA ASP A 549 38.98 -1.64 -2.29
C ASP A 549 39.89 -1.48 -3.52
N PHE A 550 39.32 -1.17 -4.69
CA PHE A 550 40.08 -0.91 -5.91
C PHE A 550 41.06 0.25 -5.73
N ARG A 551 40.61 1.37 -5.16
CA ARG A 551 41.45 2.55 -4.90
C ARG A 551 42.54 2.25 -3.88
N GLU A 552 42.26 1.45 -2.85
CA GLU A 552 43.25 1.03 -1.86
C GLU A 552 44.34 0.16 -2.49
N VAL A 553 43.97 -0.86 -3.27
CA VAL A 553 44.94 -1.76 -3.89
C VAL A 553 45.78 -1.07 -4.97
N ILE A 554 45.18 -0.18 -5.77
CA ILE A 554 45.93 0.62 -6.75
C ILE A 554 46.99 1.50 -6.06
N ARG A 555 46.69 2.09 -4.89
CA ARG A 555 47.65 2.90 -4.12
C ARG A 555 48.85 2.09 -3.61
N LEU A 556 48.68 0.78 -3.38
CA LEU A 556 49.78 -0.09 -2.99
C LEU A 556 50.78 -0.34 -4.13
N ASN A 557 50.40 -0.09 -5.39
CA ASN A 557 51.25 -0.24 -6.57
C ASN A 557 52.00 -1.59 -6.61
N ALA A 558 51.24 -2.69 -6.56
CA ALA A 558 51.72 -4.08 -6.50
C ALA A 558 52.47 -4.49 -5.22
N ARG A 559 52.59 -3.63 -4.21
CA ARG A 559 53.16 -4.02 -2.92
C ARG A 559 52.15 -4.87 -2.14
N PRO A 560 52.56 -5.99 -1.53
CA PRO A 560 51.70 -6.68 -0.57
C PRO A 560 51.44 -5.76 0.63
N LYS A 561 50.22 -5.76 1.16
CA LYS A 561 49.93 -5.09 2.43
C LYS A 561 50.87 -5.67 3.50
N ALA A 562 51.51 -4.81 4.30
CA ALA A 562 52.26 -5.27 5.46
C ALA A 562 51.30 -6.03 6.39
N LEU A 563 51.66 -7.27 6.74
CA LEU A 563 51.03 -8.01 7.82
C LEU A 563 51.66 -7.47 9.11
N ASP A 564 50.98 -6.53 9.76
CA ASP A 564 51.27 -6.17 11.16
C ASP A 564 50.69 -7.21 12.11
#